data_AF-A0A0C9VDG6-F1
#
_entry.id   AF-A0A0C9VDG6-F1
#
_cell.length_a   1.000
_cell.length_b   1.000
_cell.length_c   1.000
_cell.angle_alpha   90.00
_cell.angle_beta   90.00
_cell.angle_gamma   90.00
#
_symmetry.space_group_name_H-M   'P 1'
#
loop_
_entity.id
_entity.type
_entity.pdbx_description
1 polymer ?
#
loop_
_entity_poly.entity_id
_entity_poly.type
_entity_poly.pdbx_seq_one_letter_code
_entity_poly.pdbx_strand_id
1 'polypeptide(L)'
;MSLGRGIYKISSRYYSVRIALQGGSNVDSTSVVAWGTSDERDEQLWLIEPVSGEADTYTVRNLCGGSYMDLSAAADGTSITGFHSTGSNSQKWVIRKESTNGQSWKIQNKATQTFADLSWGGTSNGTVICGWQGAWSDTNGQSHQQWMFDIQSRTASEVHASINSSSYISRDFESYLSDGLYLILPRQKIQSIWQNSGLGNLAWRNDIFDCDDFATVFKGEIAKWGNQTFKADVSSFAMLCGMMFGRQATGAHAYNWFVDSTDKSKIVFFEPQNGTYADNAWGYAGYFGLF
;
A
#
# COMPACT_ATOMS: atom_id res chain seq x y z
N MET A 1 -19.97 -8.32 -0.07
CA MET A 1 -18.80 -7.89 -0.87
C MET A 1 -17.57 -8.36 -0.14
N SER A 2 -16.77 -9.22 -0.78
CA SER A 2 -15.49 -9.71 -0.24
C SER A 2 -14.44 -8.60 -0.30
N LEU A 3 -13.39 -8.73 0.51
CA LEU A 3 -12.23 -7.84 0.43
C LEU A 3 -11.42 -8.20 -0.83
N GLY A 4 -10.99 -7.20 -1.60
CA GLY A 4 -10.16 -7.41 -2.79
C GLY A 4 -8.73 -7.80 -2.42
N ARG A 5 -7.99 -8.38 -3.38
CA ARG A 5 -6.52 -8.43 -3.30
C ARG A 5 -5.99 -6.99 -3.28
N GLY A 6 -5.04 -6.70 -2.41
CA GLY A 6 -4.46 -5.36 -2.37
C GLY A 6 -3.50 -5.14 -1.21
N ILE A 7 -2.85 -3.99 -1.20
CA ILE A 7 -2.07 -3.49 -0.07
C ILE A 7 -2.95 -2.54 0.72
N TYR A 8 -3.03 -2.74 2.03
CA TYR A 8 -3.92 -2.00 2.91
C TYR A 8 -3.16 -1.46 4.12
N LYS A 9 -3.64 -0.33 4.63
CA LYS A 9 -3.49 0.04 6.04
C LYS A 9 -4.73 -0.44 6.80
N ILE A 10 -4.51 -1.11 7.92
CA ILE A 10 -5.60 -1.67 8.73
C ILE A 10 -5.71 -0.81 9.99
N SER A 11 -6.72 0.05 10.06
CA SER A 11 -6.94 0.97 11.18
C SER A 11 -7.98 0.41 12.14
N SER A 12 -7.88 0.69 13.43
CA SER A 12 -9.00 0.45 14.32
C SER A 12 -10.19 1.33 13.92
N ARG A 13 -11.42 0.82 14.08
CA ARG A 13 -12.64 1.60 13.82
C ARG A 13 -12.82 2.77 14.79
N TYR A 14 -12.42 2.61 16.05
CA TYR A 14 -12.72 3.57 17.13
C TYR A 14 -11.50 4.30 17.68
N TYR A 15 -10.31 3.82 17.37
CA TYR A 15 -9.07 4.36 17.91
C TYR A 15 -8.13 4.81 16.79
N SER A 16 -7.37 5.88 17.04
CA SER A 16 -6.40 6.44 16.07
C SER A 16 -5.09 5.63 16.00
N VAL A 17 -5.22 4.32 15.81
CA VAL A 17 -4.12 3.37 15.66
C VAL A 17 -4.34 2.43 14.47
N ARG A 18 -3.24 1.89 13.94
CA ARG A 18 -3.17 0.92 12.86
C ARG A 18 -2.40 -0.32 13.29
N ILE A 19 -2.73 -1.45 12.69
CA ILE A 19 -1.95 -2.68 12.81
C ILE A 19 -0.60 -2.49 12.12
N ALA A 20 0.48 -2.77 12.84
CA ALA A 20 1.86 -2.68 12.38
C ALA A 20 2.65 -3.92 12.79
N LEU A 21 3.66 -4.28 12.01
CA LEU A 21 4.67 -5.24 12.46
C LEU A 21 5.77 -4.47 13.21
N GLN A 22 6.07 -4.85 14.45
CA GLN A 22 6.96 -4.05 15.28
C GLN A 22 8.34 -3.85 14.64
N GLY A 23 8.66 -2.59 14.34
CA GLY A 23 9.90 -2.17 13.69
C GLY A 23 10.10 -2.69 12.25
N GLY A 24 9.06 -3.27 11.62
CA GLY A 24 9.19 -3.90 10.31
C GLY A 24 10.19 -5.07 10.27
N SER A 25 10.44 -5.71 11.42
CA SER A 25 11.42 -6.78 11.57
C SER A 25 11.04 -8.03 10.78
N ASN A 26 12.01 -8.71 10.18
CA ASN A 26 11.84 -9.99 9.50
C ASN A 26 12.13 -11.20 10.42
N VAL A 27 12.33 -10.97 11.72
CA VAL A 27 12.54 -12.02 12.71
C VAL A 27 11.22 -12.70 13.04
N ASP A 28 11.22 -14.03 13.05
CA ASP A 28 10.06 -14.82 13.46
C ASP A 28 9.57 -14.44 14.86
N SER A 29 8.25 -14.49 15.03
CA SER A 29 7.56 -14.14 16.26
C SER A 29 7.70 -12.65 16.65
N THR A 30 8.10 -11.78 15.71
CA THR A 30 8.02 -10.33 15.91
C THR A 30 6.56 -9.93 16.19
N SER A 31 6.32 -9.19 17.26
CA SER A 31 4.96 -8.79 17.65
C SER A 31 4.26 -7.97 16.57
N VAL A 32 2.98 -8.29 16.34
CA VAL A 32 2.04 -7.41 15.66
C VAL A 32 1.41 -6.49 16.70
N VAL A 33 1.50 -5.19 16.46
CA VAL A 33 1.15 -4.15 17.44
C VAL A 33 0.27 -3.08 16.82
N ALA A 34 -0.39 -2.31 17.67
CA ALA A 34 -1.03 -1.07 17.33
C ALA A 34 0.00 0.07 17.34
N TRP A 35 -0.08 0.94 16.35
CA TRP A 35 0.75 2.13 16.26
C TRP A 35 -0.05 3.32 15.72
N GLY A 36 0.29 4.53 16.14
CA GLY A 36 -0.43 5.75 15.77
C GLY A 36 -0.60 5.96 14.26
N THR A 37 -1.69 6.63 13.89
CA THR A 37 -2.05 6.97 12.49
C THR A 37 -1.38 8.24 11.95
N SER A 38 -0.72 9.02 12.81
CA SER A 38 -0.12 10.31 12.44
C SER A 38 1.09 10.17 11.52
N ASP A 39 1.77 9.04 11.59
CA ASP A 39 3.03 8.82 10.90
C ASP A 39 2.82 7.88 9.72
N GLU A 40 3.39 8.23 8.56
CA GLU A 40 3.40 7.41 7.36
C GLU A 40 4.51 6.37 7.45
N ARG A 41 4.22 5.27 8.17
CA ARG A 41 5.15 4.19 8.47
C ARG A 41 4.96 3.00 7.54
N ASP A 42 6.06 2.51 6.99
CA ASP A 42 6.05 1.46 5.97
C ASP A 42 5.69 0.08 6.59
N GLU A 43 6.01 -0.14 7.88
CA GLU A 43 5.63 -1.36 8.62
C GLU A 43 4.13 -1.48 8.93
N GLN A 44 3.32 -0.47 8.58
CA GLN A 44 1.85 -0.50 8.65
C GLN A 44 1.18 -0.99 7.35
N LEU A 45 1.97 -1.34 6.33
CA LEU A 45 1.47 -1.81 5.04
C LEU A 45 1.35 -3.34 5.03
N TRP A 46 0.16 -3.82 4.69
CA TRP A 46 -0.19 -5.24 4.66
C TRP A 46 -0.71 -5.64 3.29
N LEU A 47 -0.05 -6.60 2.66
CA LEU A 47 -0.53 -7.28 1.47
C LEU A 47 -1.57 -8.32 1.88
N ILE A 48 -2.76 -8.19 1.32
CA ILE A 48 -3.90 -9.09 1.53
C ILE A 48 -4.07 -9.92 0.26
N GLU A 49 -3.80 -11.22 0.36
CA GLU A 49 -3.86 -12.16 -0.76
C GLU A 49 -4.94 -13.22 -0.54
N PRO A 50 -5.96 -13.32 -1.42
CA PRO A 50 -6.99 -14.35 -1.32
C PRO A 50 -6.39 -15.76 -1.39
N VAL A 51 -6.88 -16.66 -0.55
CA VAL A 51 -6.53 -18.07 -0.60
C VAL A 51 -7.42 -18.75 -1.64
N SER A 52 -6.82 -19.32 -2.68
CA SER A 52 -7.54 -19.96 -3.77
C SER A 52 -8.48 -21.07 -3.25
N GLY A 53 -9.74 -21.04 -3.70
CA GLY A 53 -10.77 -22.00 -3.31
C GLY A 53 -11.39 -21.77 -1.92
N GLU A 54 -10.96 -20.75 -1.17
CA GLU A 54 -11.45 -20.48 0.18
C GLU A 54 -12.14 -19.10 0.26
N ALA A 55 -13.46 -19.09 0.42
CA ALA A 55 -14.24 -17.85 0.45
C ALA A 55 -13.84 -16.93 1.62
N ASP A 56 -13.65 -15.65 1.32
CA ASP A 56 -13.26 -14.59 2.27
C ASP A 56 -12.04 -14.93 3.13
N THR A 57 -11.18 -15.84 2.68
CA THR A 57 -9.99 -16.25 3.42
C THR A 57 -8.75 -15.70 2.73
N TYR A 58 -7.85 -15.14 3.53
CA TYR A 58 -6.69 -14.41 3.04
C TYR A 58 -5.44 -14.81 3.81
N THR A 59 -4.29 -14.64 3.19
CA THR A 59 -3.04 -14.42 3.92
C THR A 59 -2.83 -12.92 4.09
N VAL A 60 -2.17 -12.53 5.18
CA VAL A 60 -1.93 -11.14 5.56
C VAL A 60 -0.43 -10.97 5.77
N ARG A 61 0.27 -10.39 4.80
CA ARG A 61 1.75 -10.31 4.78
C ARG A 61 2.22 -8.89 4.98
N ASN A 62 3.13 -8.66 5.92
CA ASN A 62 3.72 -7.33 6.12
C ASN A 62 4.71 -7.02 5.00
N LEU A 63 4.65 -5.82 4.41
CA LEU A 63 5.54 -5.47 3.29
C LEU A 63 7.00 -5.29 3.75
N CYS A 64 7.23 -4.65 4.90
CA CYS A 64 8.58 -4.40 5.43
C CYS A 64 9.24 -5.67 5.94
N GLY A 65 8.58 -6.43 6.81
CA GLY A 65 9.16 -7.66 7.38
C GLY A 65 9.12 -8.86 6.43
N GLY A 66 8.23 -8.86 5.45
CA GLY A 66 8.02 -10.00 4.55
C GLY A 66 7.36 -11.22 5.21
N SER A 67 7.10 -11.17 6.51
CA SER A 67 6.46 -12.23 7.30
C SER A 67 4.93 -12.14 7.26
N TYR A 68 4.27 -13.26 7.53
CA TYR A 68 2.82 -13.40 7.58
C TYR A 68 2.29 -13.20 9.01
N MET A 69 1.12 -12.58 9.12
CA MET A 69 0.36 -12.51 10.36
C MET A 69 -0.02 -13.93 10.81
N ASP A 70 0.41 -14.33 12.00
CA ASP A 70 0.32 -15.68 12.54
C ASP A 70 -0.24 -15.66 13.96
N LEU A 71 -1.15 -16.61 14.25
CA LEU A 71 -1.68 -16.86 15.59
C LEU A 71 -1.53 -18.35 15.96
N SER A 72 -0.68 -18.62 16.96
CA SER A 72 -0.25 -19.97 17.31
C SER A 72 -1.20 -20.73 18.24
N ALA A 73 -2.08 -20.05 18.96
CA ALA A 73 -2.99 -20.65 19.94
C ALA A 73 -4.31 -19.89 20.09
N ALA A 74 -5.34 -20.59 20.56
CA ALA A 74 -6.70 -20.06 20.71
C ALA A 74 -6.99 -19.38 22.06
N ALA A 75 -6.02 -19.34 22.98
CA ALA A 75 -6.22 -18.71 24.28
C ALA A 75 -6.37 -17.19 24.13
N ASP A 76 -7.32 -16.59 24.84
CA ASP A 76 -7.51 -15.14 24.84
C ASP A 76 -6.23 -14.41 25.25
N GLY A 77 -5.90 -13.36 24.50
CA GLY A 77 -4.68 -12.58 24.72
C GLY A 77 -3.42 -13.19 24.08
N THR A 78 -3.52 -14.34 23.40
CA THR A 78 -2.40 -14.87 22.62
C THR A 78 -1.94 -13.84 21.60
N SER A 79 -0.67 -13.45 21.64
CA SER A 79 -0.14 -12.42 20.74
C SER A 79 -0.16 -12.89 19.29
N ILE A 80 -0.63 -12.01 18.40
CA ILE A 80 -0.47 -12.20 16.96
C ILE A 80 0.95 -11.73 16.60
N THR A 81 1.64 -12.50 15.78
CA THR A 81 3.04 -12.23 15.42
C THR A 81 3.26 -12.28 13.91
N GLY A 82 4.37 -11.70 13.45
CA GLY A 82 4.92 -11.96 12.13
C GLY A 82 5.73 -13.25 12.15
N PHE A 83 5.45 -14.16 11.24
CA PHE A 83 6.16 -15.43 11.11
C PHE A 83 6.42 -15.77 9.65
N HIS A 84 7.50 -16.51 9.35
CA HIS A 84 7.75 -17.01 7.99
C HIS A 84 6.58 -17.85 7.47
N SER A 85 6.45 -17.98 6.14
CA SER A 85 5.33 -18.73 5.55
C SER A 85 5.37 -20.20 5.94
N THR A 86 4.28 -20.69 6.56
CA THR A 86 4.11 -22.12 6.89
C THR A 86 3.01 -22.78 6.06
N GLY A 87 2.19 -21.99 5.36
CA GLY A 87 1.00 -22.45 4.64
C GLY A 87 -0.13 -22.97 5.55
N SER A 88 0.05 -22.90 6.87
CA SER A 88 -0.88 -23.46 7.85
C SER A 88 -2.11 -22.57 8.05
N ASN A 89 -3.13 -23.10 8.73
CA ASN A 89 -4.32 -22.32 9.08
C ASN A 89 -4.04 -21.23 10.14
N SER A 90 -2.90 -21.23 10.83
CA SER A 90 -2.51 -20.14 11.75
C SER A 90 -2.25 -18.82 11.00
N GLN A 91 -1.95 -18.89 9.69
CA GLN A 91 -1.64 -17.74 8.83
C GLN A 91 -2.77 -17.41 7.84
N LYS A 92 -3.91 -18.09 7.97
CA LYS A 92 -5.10 -17.86 7.16
C LYS A 92 -6.14 -17.12 7.99
N TRP A 93 -6.66 -16.05 7.42
CA TRP A 93 -7.56 -15.13 8.09
C TRP A 93 -8.85 -14.98 7.30
N VAL A 94 -9.97 -15.30 7.92
CA VAL A 94 -11.30 -14.99 7.36
C VAL A 94 -11.56 -13.50 7.62
N ILE A 95 -11.76 -12.71 6.56
CA ILE A 95 -11.96 -11.26 6.66
C ILE A 95 -13.30 -10.90 6.04
N ARG A 96 -14.24 -10.46 6.87
CA ARG A 96 -15.61 -10.11 6.45
C ARG A 96 -16.08 -8.87 7.16
N LYS A 97 -17.08 -8.21 6.57
CA LYS A 97 -17.78 -7.11 7.23
C LYS A 97 -18.47 -7.61 8.50
N GLU A 98 -18.42 -6.79 9.54
CA GLU A 98 -19.21 -6.97 10.76
C GLU A 98 -20.70 -7.02 10.39
N SER A 99 -21.44 -7.96 10.98
CA SER A 99 -22.77 -8.35 10.47
C SER A 99 -23.94 -7.48 10.98
N THR A 100 -23.72 -6.63 11.98
CA THR A 100 -24.74 -5.75 12.58
C THR A 100 -24.94 -4.48 11.75
N ASN A 101 -23.87 -3.80 11.35
CA ASN A 101 -23.96 -2.54 10.58
C ASN A 101 -23.20 -2.54 9.24
N GLY A 102 -22.33 -3.53 8.99
CA GLY A 102 -21.56 -3.64 7.76
C GLY A 102 -20.58 -2.48 7.50
N GLN A 103 -20.27 -1.68 8.52
CA GLN A 103 -19.43 -0.47 8.43
C GLN A 103 -17.95 -0.74 8.72
N SER A 104 -17.63 -1.85 9.39
CA SER A 104 -16.27 -2.27 9.71
C SER A 104 -16.04 -3.73 9.31
N TRP A 105 -14.79 -4.17 9.39
CA TRP A 105 -14.35 -5.53 9.12
C TRP A 105 -13.91 -6.21 10.42
N LYS A 106 -14.09 -7.53 10.49
CA LYS A 106 -13.47 -8.37 11.51
C LYS A 106 -12.50 -9.35 10.84
N ILE A 107 -11.45 -9.71 11.57
CA ILE A 107 -10.35 -10.56 11.09
C ILE A 107 -10.31 -11.79 12.00
N GLN A 108 -10.81 -12.93 11.54
CA GLN A 108 -10.88 -14.16 12.32
C GLN A 108 -9.78 -15.12 11.87
N ASN A 109 -9.02 -15.68 12.80
CA ASN A 109 -8.05 -16.70 12.48
C ASN A 109 -8.75 -18.02 12.12
N LYS A 110 -8.32 -18.67 11.03
CA LYS A 110 -8.95 -19.89 10.54
C LYS A 110 -8.71 -21.09 11.46
N ALA A 111 -7.54 -21.20 12.10
CA ALA A 111 -7.23 -22.32 12.99
C ALA A 111 -7.95 -22.21 14.34
N THR A 112 -7.92 -21.02 14.96
CA THR A 112 -8.38 -20.84 16.34
C THR A 112 -9.82 -20.37 16.45
N GLN A 113 -10.40 -19.83 15.36
CA GLN A 113 -11.72 -19.19 15.34
C GLN A 113 -11.83 -17.95 16.26
N THR A 114 -10.70 -17.44 16.77
CA THR A 114 -10.62 -16.17 17.52
C THR A 114 -10.37 -14.99 16.58
N PHE A 115 -10.61 -13.77 17.04
CA PHE A 115 -10.51 -12.55 16.26
C PHE A 115 -9.26 -11.74 16.62
N ALA A 116 -8.71 -11.02 15.66
CA ALA A 116 -7.69 -10.00 15.93
C ALA A 116 -8.32 -8.86 16.74
N ASP A 117 -7.75 -8.62 17.91
CA ASP A 117 -8.26 -7.74 18.95
C ASP A 117 -7.18 -6.75 19.37
N LEU A 118 -7.55 -5.47 19.42
CA LEU A 118 -6.74 -4.42 20.03
C LEU A 118 -6.79 -4.57 21.56
N SER A 119 -5.73 -5.14 22.15
CA SER A 119 -5.72 -5.50 23.57
C SER A 119 -6.17 -4.33 24.46
N TRP A 120 -7.29 -4.54 25.17
CA TRP A 120 -7.93 -3.58 26.07
C TRP A 120 -8.28 -2.22 25.44
N GLY A 121 -8.37 -2.13 24.11
CA GLY A 121 -8.58 -0.86 23.41
C GLY A 121 -7.41 0.12 23.54
N GLY A 122 -6.21 -0.40 23.85
CA GLY A 122 -5.03 0.44 24.11
C GLY A 122 -4.59 1.24 22.89
N THR A 123 -4.34 2.54 23.09
CA THR A 123 -3.96 3.47 22.00
C THR A 123 -2.48 3.83 22.00
N SER A 124 -1.70 3.29 22.94
CA SER A 124 -0.26 3.52 23.00
C SER A 124 0.47 2.76 21.89
N ASN A 125 1.51 3.37 21.33
CA ASN A 125 2.38 2.69 20.38
C ASN A 125 2.98 1.42 21.00
N GLY A 126 2.85 0.30 20.30
CA GLY A 126 3.30 -1.00 20.80
C GLY A 126 2.23 -1.78 21.57
N THR A 127 1.00 -1.28 21.71
CA THR A 127 -0.11 -2.07 22.25
C THR A 127 -0.26 -3.35 21.43
N VAL A 128 -0.31 -4.52 22.07
CA VAL A 128 -0.35 -5.80 21.36
C VAL A 128 -1.67 -5.97 20.61
N ILE A 129 -1.60 -6.49 19.38
CA ILE A 129 -2.76 -7.10 18.71
C ILE A 129 -2.75 -8.59 19.06
N CYS A 130 -3.85 -9.08 19.60
CA CYS A 130 -3.96 -10.45 20.12
C CYS A 130 -5.14 -11.20 19.51
N GLY A 131 -5.12 -12.53 19.61
CA GLY A 131 -6.30 -13.36 19.40
C GLY A 131 -7.22 -13.28 20.61
N TRP A 132 -8.50 -13.02 20.39
CA TRP A 132 -9.51 -13.02 21.45
C TRP A 132 -10.82 -13.64 20.95
N GLN A 133 -11.53 -14.34 21.82
CA GLN A 133 -12.86 -14.87 21.52
C GLN A 133 -13.81 -13.75 21.06
N GLY A 134 -14.76 -14.08 20.20
CA GLY A 134 -15.69 -13.08 19.67
C GLY A 134 -16.74 -13.69 18.77
N ALA A 135 -17.58 -12.83 18.21
CA ALA A 135 -18.61 -13.20 17.25
C ALA A 135 -18.54 -12.27 16.03
N TRP A 136 -19.13 -12.67 14.90
CA TRP A 136 -19.22 -11.81 13.71
C TRP A 136 -20.15 -10.61 13.88
N SER A 137 -21.06 -10.68 14.87
CA SER A 137 -21.98 -9.60 15.25
C SER A 137 -21.56 -8.98 16.59
N ASP A 138 -21.32 -7.67 16.60
CA ASP A 138 -21.07 -6.90 17.83
C ASP A 138 -22.32 -6.08 18.21
N THR A 139 -23.15 -6.60 19.12
CA THR A 139 -24.43 -5.96 19.52
C THR A 139 -24.25 -4.69 20.35
N ASN A 140 -23.05 -4.43 20.88
CA ASN A 140 -22.78 -3.34 21.81
C ASN A 140 -22.05 -2.13 21.16
N GLY A 141 -21.99 -2.10 19.82
CA GLY A 141 -21.57 -0.94 19.04
C GLY A 141 -20.05 -0.72 18.97
N GLN A 142 -19.35 -0.62 20.11
CA GLN A 142 -17.90 -0.44 20.14
C GLN A 142 -17.18 -1.74 20.51
N SER A 143 -16.23 -2.14 19.68
CA SER A 143 -15.51 -3.40 19.80
C SER A 143 -14.06 -3.22 19.38
N HIS A 144 -13.14 -3.82 20.12
CA HIS A 144 -11.70 -3.81 19.86
C HIS A 144 -11.32 -4.68 18.65
N GLN A 145 -12.29 -5.42 18.10
CA GLN A 145 -12.13 -6.35 16.98
C GLN A 145 -12.66 -5.78 15.66
N GLN A 146 -12.99 -4.49 15.63
CA GLN A 146 -13.51 -3.79 14.45
C GLN A 146 -12.43 -2.96 13.77
N TRP A 147 -12.22 -3.25 12.49
CA TRP A 147 -11.13 -2.73 11.69
C TRP A 147 -11.64 -2.05 10.41
N MET A 148 -10.90 -1.05 9.95
CA MET A 148 -11.08 -0.36 8.67
C MET A 148 -9.91 -0.71 7.77
N PHE A 149 -10.21 -1.10 6.52
CA PHE A 149 -9.22 -1.40 5.50
C PHE A 149 -9.13 -0.23 4.53
N ASP A 150 -8.04 0.51 4.58
CA ASP A 150 -7.76 1.61 3.66
C ASP A 150 -6.81 1.13 2.56
N ILE A 151 -7.32 1.02 1.33
CA ILE A 151 -6.57 0.54 0.17
C ILE A 151 -5.44 1.51 -0.18
N GLN A 152 -4.22 1.00 -0.29
CA GLN A 152 -3.01 1.74 -0.66
C GLN A 152 -2.49 1.34 -2.05
N SER A 153 -3.10 0.37 -2.72
CA SER A 153 -2.67 -0.12 -4.04
C SER A 153 -3.72 0.05 -5.12
N ARG A 154 -3.29 -0.10 -6.38
CA ARG A 154 -4.15 -0.26 -7.56
C ARG A 154 -3.70 -1.43 -8.42
N THR A 155 -4.63 -2.10 -9.08
CA THR A 155 -4.30 -3.05 -10.15
C THR A 155 -3.86 -2.30 -11.41
N ALA A 156 -3.18 -2.97 -12.34
CA ALA A 156 -2.84 -2.42 -13.65
C ALA A 156 -4.09 -1.85 -14.36
N SER A 157 -5.20 -2.59 -14.36
CA SER A 157 -6.46 -2.15 -14.96
C SER A 157 -7.04 -0.88 -14.32
N GLU A 158 -6.92 -0.71 -13.00
CA GLU A 158 -7.34 0.51 -12.30
C GLU A 158 -6.40 1.70 -12.60
N VAL A 159 -5.10 1.44 -12.79
CA VAL A 159 -4.14 2.48 -13.22
C VAL A 159 -4.45 2.93 -14.65
N HIS A 160 -4.67 2.00 -15.59
CA HIS A 160 -5.12 2.30 -16.94
C HIS A 160 -6.43 3.11 -16.93
N ALA A 161 -7.40 2.75 -16.08
CA ALA A 161 -8.64 3.53 -15.93
C ALA A 161 -8.37 4.98 -15.45
N SER A 162 -7.39 5.18 -14.58
CA SER A 162 -6.99 6.51 -14.11
C SER A 162 -6.25 7.31 -15.20
N ILE A 163 -5.44 6.65 -16.04
CA ILE A 163 -4.82 7.28 -17.20
C ILE A 163 -5.89 7.74 -18.20
N ASN A 164 -6.83 6.86 -18.53
CA ASN A 164 -7.89 7.11 -19.50
C ASN A 164 -8.91 8.16 -19.04
N SER A 165 -8.97 8.50 -17.75
CA SER A 165 -9.78 9.60 -17.23
C SER A 165 -9.09 10.97 -17.33
N SER A 166 -7.78 11.01 -17.61
CA SER A 166 -7.00 12.24 -17.70
C SER A 166 -7.20 12.95 -19.05
N SER A 167 -7.62 14.21 -19.01
CA SER A 167 -7.72 15.06 -20.21
C SER A 167 -6.37 15.44 -20.84
N TYR A 168 -5.26 15.15 -20.15
CA TYR A 168 -3.90 15.52 -20.57
C TYR A 168 -3.14 14.35 -21.19
N ILE A 169 -3.74 13.16 -21.21
CA ILE A 169 -3.15 11.96 -21.79
C ILE A 169 -4.02 11.53 -22.97
N SER A 170 -3.45 11.60 -24.18
CA SER A 170 -4.20 11.39 -25.43
C SER A 170 -4.36 9.92 -25.83
N ARG A 171 -3.57 9.03 -25.21
CA ARG A 171 -3.60 7.58 -25.40
C ARG A 171 -3.18 6.87 -24.12
N ASP A 172 -3.68 5.66 -23.91
CA ASP A 172 -3.23 4.81 -22.80
C ASP A 172 -1.72 4.53 -22.89
N PHE A 173 -1.10 4.25 -21.75
CA PHE A 173 0.32 3.95 -21.63
C PHE A 173 0.54 2.47 -21.39
N GLU A 174 1.62 1.92 -21.94
CA GLU A 174 1.95 0.52 -21.75
C GLU A 174 2.37 0.26 -20.29
N SER A 175 1.94 -0.86 -19.74
CA SER A 175 2.42 -1.36 -18.46
C SER A 175 3.33 -2.57 -18.67
N TYR A 176 4.43 -2.65 -17.93
CA TYR A 176 5.29 -3.84 -18.02
C TYR A 176 4.60 -5.08 -17.42
N LEU A 177 3.84 -4.89 -16.34
CA LEU A 177 3.11 -5.95 -15.66
C LEU A 177 1.64 -5.98 -16.11
N SER A 178 1.26 -7.02 -16.85
CA SER A 178 -0.09 -7.19 -17.38
C SER A 178 -1.18 -7.34 -16.31
N ASP A 179 -0.85 -7.92 -15.15
CA ASP A 179 -1.72 -8.04 -13.96
C ASP A 179 -1.01 -7.52 -12.70
N GLY A 180 -0.30 -6.39 -12.86
CA GLY A 180 0.47 -5.77 -11.78
C GLY A 180 -0.41 -5.25 -10.65
N LEU A 181 0.05 -5.42 -9.41
CA LEU A 181 -0.45 -4.69 -8.25
C LEU A 181 0.55 -3.60 -7.92
N TYR A 182 0.13 -2.33 -7.87
CA TYR A 182 1.03 -1.21 -7.65
C TYR A 182 0.73 -0.52 -6.33
N LEU A 183 1.75 -0.33 -5.49
CA LEU A 183 1.66 0.52 -4.30
C LEU A 183 1.61 1.99 -4.73
N ILE A 184 0.59 2.71 -4.24
CA ILE A 184 0.39 4.14 -4.47
C ILE A 184 1.05 4.91 -3.33
N LEU A 185 2.07 5.70 -3.66
CA LEU A 185 2.81 6.48 -2.68
C LEU A 185 2.13 7.83 -2.39
N PRO A 186 2.09 8.27 -1.11
CA PRO A 186 1.75 9.66 -0.78
C PRO A 186 2.78 10.64 -1.34
N ARG A 187 2.33 11.86 -1.66
CA ARG A 187 3.19 12.94 -2.19
C ARG A 187 4.41 13.22 -1.28
N GLN A 188 4.25 13.16 0.04
CA GLN A 188 5.36 13.36 0.98
C GLN A 188 6.45 12.28 0.83
N LYS A 189 6.07 11.03 0.58
CA LYS A 189 7.03 9.92 0.37
C LYS A 189 7.74 10.08 -0.98
N ILE A 190 7.00 10.40 -2.05
CA ILE A 190 7.57 10.68 -3.37
C ILE A 190 8.58 11.84 -3.27
N GLN A 191 8.23 12.93 -2.57
CA GLN A 191 9.12 14.07 -2.37
C GLN A 191 10.40 13.67 -1.62
N SER A 192 10.29 12.85 -0.58
CA SER A 192 11.44 12.38 0.18
C SER A 192 12.39 11.53 -0.68
N ILE A 193 11.85 10.65 -1.53
CA ILE A 193 12.66 9.85 -2.45
C ILE A 193 13.34 10.77 -3.48
N TRP A 194 12.64 11.77 -4.00
CA TRP A 194 13.22 12.76 -4.92
C TRP A 194 14.32 13.61 -4.26
N GLN A 195 14.14 14.05 -3.02
CA GLN A 195 15.17 14.78 -2.29
C GLN A 195 16.43 13.92 -2.09
N ASN A 196 16.24 12.63 -1.78
CA ASN A 196 17.33 11.69 -1.54
C ASN A 196 18.03 11.22 -2.83
N SER A 197 17.41 11.38 -4.01
CA SER A 197 18.04 11.05 -5.29
C SER A 197 19.11 12.08 -5.71
N GLY A 198 19.05 13.29 -5.16
CA GLY A 198 19.95 14.38 -5.53
C GLY A 198 19.59 15.08 -6.85
N LEU A 199 18.51 14.68 -7.53
CA LEU A 199 18.10 15.24 -8.83
C LEU A 199 17.94 16.77 -8.80
N GLY A 200 17.39 17.33 -7.72
CA GLY A 200 17.20 18.79 -7.59
C GLY A 200 18.50 19.61 -7.57
N ASN A 201 19.67 18.97 -7.45
CA ASN A 201 20.98 19.62 -7.50
C ASN A 201 21.67 19.47 -8.87
N LEU A 202 21.08 18.72 -9.80
CA LEU A 202 21.63 18.50 -11.12
C LEU A 202 21.17 19.60 -12.07
N ALA A 203 22.10 20.13 -12.86
CA ALA A 203 21.77 21.09 -13.90
C ALA A 203 21.25 20.36 -15.13
N TRP A 204 20.14 20.86 -15.68
CA TRP A 204 19.71 20.48 -17.02
C TRP A 204 20.80 20.82 -18.05
N ARG A 205 21.08 19.88 -18.93
CA ARG A 205 22.07 20.03 -20.01
C ARG A 205 21.52 19.36 -21.27
N ASN A 206 21.40 20.15 -22.34
CA ASN A 206 20.89 19.68 -23.63
C ASN A 206 21.52 18.34 -24.04
N ASP A 207 20.66 17.36 -24.35
CA ASP A 207 20.95 16.01 -24.87
C ASP A 207 21.75 15.06 -23.95
N ILE A 208 22.53 15.57 -22.99
CA ILE A 208 23.41 14.74 -22.13
C ILE A 208 22.81 14.48 -20.75
N PHE A 209 21.96 15.40 -20.29
CA PHE A 209 21.20 15.27 -19.06
C PHE A 209 19.98 16.19 -19.13
N ASP A 210 19.03 15.83 -19.98
CA ASP A 210 17.82 16.62 -20.23
C ASP A 210 16.56 15.92 -19.68
N CYS A 211 15.38 16.32 -20.15
CA CYS A 211 14.14 16.02 -19.43
C CYS A 211 13.87 14.52 -19.26
N ASP A 212 14.19 13.71 -20.25
CA ASP A 212 14.01 12.25 -20.23
C ASP A 212 15.00 11.55 -19.29
N ASP A 213 16.23 12.05 -19.16
CA ASP A 213 17.20 11.55 -18.17
C ASP A 213 16.67 11.73 -16.74
N PHE A 214 16.19 12.93 -16.40
CA PHE A 214 15.60 13.19 -15.08
C PHE A 214 14.42 12.25 -14.78
N ALA A 215 13.51 12.08 -15.75
CA ALA A 215 12.33 11.24 -15.56
C ALA A 215 12.67 9.75 -15.47
N THR A 216 13.67 9.29 -16.22
CA THR A 216 14.17 7.90 -16.19
C THR A 216 14.88 7.60 -14.88
N VAL A 217 15.80 8.48 -14.45
CA VAL A 217 16.52 8.34 -13.18
C VAL A 217 15.54 8.31 -12.01
N PHE A 218 14.53 9.19 -12.01
CA PHE A 218 13.57 9.21 -10.90
C PHE A 218 12.72 7.93 -10.80
N LYS A 219 12.27 7.37 -11.94
CA LYS A 219 11.60 6.06 -11.93
C LYS A 219 12.50 4.97 -11.34
N GLY A 220 13.79 4.99 -11.69
CA GLY A 220 14.80 4.09 -11.13
C GLY A 220 14.96 4.23 -9.61
N GLU A 221 14.99 5.47 -9.10
CA GLU A 221 15.12 5.72 -7.66
C GLU A 221 13.88 5.30 -6.86
N ILE A 222 12.67 5.45 -7.41
CA ILE A 222 11.44 4.89 -6.80
C ILE A 222 11.54 3.35 -6.71
N ALA A 223 11.95 2.69 -7.79
CA ALA A 223 12.07 1.23 -7.80
C ALA A 223 13.13 0.73 -6.81
N LYS A 224 14.29 1.40 -6.77
CA LYS A 224 15.38 1.12 -5.83
C LYS A 224 14.94 1.32 -4.38
N TRP A 225 14.23 2.41 -4.08
CA TRP A 225 13.66 2.63 -2.75
C TRP A 225 12.72 1.48 -2.34
N GLY A 226 11.80 1.07 -3.23
CA GLY A 226 10.89 -0.05 -2.96
C GLY A 226 11.64 -1.36 -2.64
N ASN A 227 12.62 -1.71 -3.46
CA ASN A 227 13.46 -2.91 -3.27
C ASN A 227 14.27 -2.89 -1.95
N GLN A 228 14.73 -1.71 -1.54
CA GLN A 228 15.48 -1.56 -0.29
C GLN A 228 14.56 -1.62 0.94
N THR A 229 13.36 -1.06 0.83
CA THR A 229 12.40 -0.89 1.94
C THR A 229 11.62 -2.16 2.25
N PHE A 230 11.19 -2.88 1.22
CA PHE A 230 10.28 -4.01 1.38
C PHE A 230 11.01 -5.36 1.27
N LYS A 231 10.52 -6.34 2.03
CA LYS A 231 11.03 -7.72 2.06
C LYS A 231 9.97 -8.75 1.67
N ALA A 232 8.70 -8.34 1.55
CA ALA A 232 7.70 -9.17 0.88
C ALA A 232 8.13 -9.40 -0.58
N ASP A 233 7.95 -10.63 -1.08
CA ASP A 233 8.51 -11.03 -2.38
C ASP A 233 8.04 -10.13 -3.52
N VAL A 234 8.99 -9.81 -4.41
CA VAL A 234 8.85 -8.91 -5.56
C VAL A 234 7.84 -9.39 -6.62
N SER A 235 7.38 -10.65 -6.56
CA SER A 235 6.31 -11.13 -7.44
C SER A 235 4.92 -10.61 -7.05
N SER A 236 4.77 -10.02 -5.86
CA SER A 236 3.45 -9.70 -5.33
C SER A 236 3.00 -8.26 -5.58
N PHE A 237 3.90 -7.31 -5.84
CA PHE A 237 3.56 -5.92 -6.17
C PHE A 237 4.75 -5.14 -6.75
N ALA A 238 4.48 -3.98 -7.33
CA ALA A 238 5.45 -3.01 -7.80
C ALA A 238 5.19 -1.62 -7.21
N MET A 239 6.14 -0.70 -7.37
CA MET A 239 5.95 0.71 -7.04
C MET A 239 5.36 1.44 -8.25
N LEU A 240 4.24 2.15 -8.07
CA LEU A 240 3.76 3.00 -9.16
C LEU A 240 4.67 4.21 -9.32
N CYS A 241 5.35 4.30 -10.46
CA CYS A 241 5.99 5.52 -10.94
C CYS A 241 5.96 5.49 -12.45
N GLY A 242 5.04 6.25 -13.02
CA GLY A 242 4.93 6.39 -14.45
C GLY A 242 5.97 7.36 -15.01
N MET A 243 6.30 7.17 -16.27
CA MET A 243 7.07 8.10 -17.09
C MET A 243 6.21 8.46 -18.30
N MET A 244 6.28 9.71 -18.75
CA MET A 244 5.62 10.14 -19.98
C MET A 244 6.46 11.13 -20.77
N PHE A 245 6.25 11.15 -22.08
CA PHE A 245 6.61 12.25 -22.96
C PHE A 245 5.36 13.01 -23.37
N GLY A 246 5.41 14.32 -23.16
CA GLY A 246 4.35 15.26 -23.52
C GLY A 246 4.82 16.26 -24.56
N ARG A 247 3.87 16.88 -25.26
CA ARG A 247 4.16 17.94 -26.25
C ARG A 247 3.19 19.12 -26.08
N GLN A 248 3.71 20.31 -26.28
CA GLN A 248 2.95 21.54 -26.49
C GLN A 248 3.55 22.34 -27.66
N ALA A 249 3.02 23.53 -27.95
CA ALA A 249 3.47 24.35 -29.08
C ALA A 249 4.96 24.72 -29.03
N THR A 250 5.54 24.83 -27.82
CA THR A 250 6.92 25.26 -27.59
C THR A 250 7.94 24.11 -27.57
N GLY A 251 7.51 22.85 -27.55
CA GLY A 251 8.43 21.71 -27.53
C GLY A 251 7.85 20.44 -26.91
N ALA A 252 8.71 19.42 -26.84
CA ALA A 252 8.47 18.19 -26.09
C ALA A 252 9.10 18.28 -24.69
N HIS A 253 8.59 17.48 -23.76
CA HIS A 253 9.15 17.38 -22.41
C HIS A 253 8.84 16.01 -21.82
N ALA A 254 9.65 15.56 -20.87
CA ALA A 254 9.44 14.32 -20.14
C ALA A 254 9.19 14.57 -18.66
N TYR A 255 8.21 13.85 -18.09
CA TYR A 255 7.81 13.98 -16.70
C TYR A 255 7.52 12.60 -16.11
N ASN A 256 7.47 12.53 -14.78
CA ASN A 256 6.89 11.39 -14.10
C ASN A 256 5.42 11.66 -13.78
N TRP A 257 4.68 10.60 -13.49
CA TRP A 257 3.30 10.70 -13.03
C TRP A 257 2.97 9.59 -12.03
N PHE A 258 1.95 9.85 -11.22
CA PHE A 258 1.48 8.96 -10.17
C PHE A 258 -0.05 8.98 -10.14
N VAL A 259 -0.68 7.92 -9.62
CA VAL A 259 -2.06 8.00 -9.16
C VAL A 259 -2.08 8.77 -7.84
N ASP A 260 -3.02 9.70 -7.68
CA ASP A 260 -3.12 10.50 -6.45
C ASP A 260 -3.53 9.59 -5.26
N SER A 261 -2.80 9.67 -4.14
CA SER A 261 -3.04 8.80 -2.98
C SER A 261 -4.36 9.10 -2.26
N THR A 262 -4.88 10.32 -2.38
CA THR A 262 -6.13 10.78 -1.76
C THR A 262 -7.33 10.54 -2.65
N ASP A 263 -7.18 10.79 -3.95
CA ASP A 263 -8.19 10.51 -4.98
C ASP A 263 -7.57 9.58 -6.03
N LYS A 264 -7.63 8.28 -5.73
CA LYS A 264 -7.02 7.22 -6.54
C LYS A 264 -7.75 6.96 -7.87
N SER A 265 -8.55 7.91 -8.36
CA SER A 265 -9.12 7.95 -9.71
C SER A 265 -8.40 8.94 -10.63
N LYS A 266 -7.51 9.77 -10.07
CA LYS A 266 -6.79 10.83 -10.75
C LYS A 266 -5.32 10.52 -10.87
N ILE A 267 -4.73 11.05 -11.94
CA ILE A 267 -3.28 11.13 -12.14
C ILE A 267 -2.81 12.51 -11.69
N VAL A 268 -1.64 12.55 -11.06
CA VAL A 268 -0.87 13.77 -10.78
C VAL A 268 0.48 13.67 -11.49
N PHE A 269 0.92 14.78 -12.08
CA PHE A 269 2.19 14.88 -12.79
C PHE A 269 3.26 15.43 -11.85
N PHE A 270 4.50 14.98 -12.05
CA PHE A 270 5.64 15.33 -11.22
C PHE A 270 6.83 15.76 -12.10
N GLU A 271 7.40 16.92 -11.80
CA GLU A 271 8.57 17.48 -12.49
C GLU A 271 9.83 17.06 -11.74
N PRO A 272 10.57 16.04 -12.23
CA PRO A 272 11.76 15.53 -11.55
C PRO A 272 12.93 16.53 -11.51
N GLN A 273 12.93 17.60 -12.30
CA GLN A 273 13.97 18.63 -12.25
C GLN A 273 13.87 19.54 -11.03
N ASN A 274 12.66 19.77 -10.50
CA ASN A 274 12.44 20.72 -9.40
C ASN A 274 11.54 20.18 -8.28
N GLY A 275 11.03 18.96 -8.42
CA GLY A 275 10.24 18.28 -7.40
C GLY A 275 8.84 18.87 -7.20
N THR A 276 8.27 19.47 -8.24
CA THR A 276 6.91 20.08 -8.16
C THR A 276 5.85 19.17 -8.76
N TYR A 277 4.60 19.36 -8.30
CA TYR A 277 3.43 18.64 -8.80
C TYR A 277 2.54 19.57 -9.62
N ALA A 278 1.85 18.98 -10.61
CA ALA A 278 0.77 19.64 -11.33
C ALA A 278 -0.34 18.64 -11.66
N ASP A 279 -1.58 19.11 -11.67
CA ASP A 279 -2.73 18.29 -12.08
C ASP A 279 -3.00 18.37 -13.60
N ASN A 280 -2.34 19.30 -14.30
CA ASN A 280 -2.58 19.63 -15.70
C ASN A 280 -1.39 19.38 -16.65
N ALA A 281 -0.39 18.62 -16.19
CA ALA A 281 0.85 18.36 -16.92
C ALA A 281 1.53 19.64 -17.46
N TRP A 282 1.36 20.79 -16.79
CA TRP A 282 1.83 22.10 -17.28
C TRP A 282 1.37 22.45 -18.71
N GLY A 283 0.23 21.90 -19.14
CA GLY A 283 -0.32 22.12 -20.49
C GLY A 283 0.23 21.18 -21.57
N TYR A 284 1.14 20.25 -21.24
CA TYR A 284 1.63 19.25 -22.18
C TYR A 284 0.60 18.14 -22.42
N ALA A 285 0.42 17.76 -23.68
CA ALA A 285 -0.38 16.59 -24.05
C ALA A 285 0.52 15.35 -24.13
N GLY A 286 0.28 14.37 -23.25
CA GLY A 286 0.99 13.10 -23.22
C GLY A 286 0.75 12.27 -24.48
N TYR A 287 1.83 11.89 -25.16
CA TYR A 287 1.79 11.12 -26.41
C TYR A 287 2.55 9.79 -26.33
N PHE A 288 3.36 9.58 -25.29
CA PHE A 288 4.02 8.32 -24.99
C PHE A 288 4.18 8.21 -23.48
N GLY A 289 4.16 6.99 -22.94
CA GLY A 289 4.43 6.75 -21.55
C GLY A 289 4.48 5.28 -21.22
N LEU A 290 5.00 4.98 -20.04
CA LEU A 290 5.09 3.64 -19.48
C LEU A 290 4.91 3.69 -17.96
N PHE A 291 4.52 2.56 -17.36
CA PHE A 291 4.56 2.38 -15.91
C PHE A 291 4.95 0.96 -15.49
#